data_AF-A0A229RSC2-F1
#
_entry.id   AF-A0A229RSC2-F1
#
_cell.length_a   1.000
_cell.length_b   1.000
_cell.length_c   1.000
_cell.angle_alpha   90.00
_cell.angle_beta   90.00
_cell.angle_gamma   90.00
#
_symmetry.space_group_name_H-M   'P 1'
#
loop_
_entity.id
_entity.type
_entity.pdbx_description
1 polymer ?
#
loop_
_entity_poly.entity_id
_entity_poly.type
_entity_poly.pdbx_seq_one_letter_code
_entity_poly.pdbx_strand_id
1 'polypeptide(L)' 'MTSVRSLGDVAEPAADDRCPCCPHPLSLHDVIARRFCLATAAGSFSRGCTCATKPETTE' A
#
# COMPACT_ATOMS: atom_id res chain seq x y z
N MET A 1 35.29 -14.12 -21.18
CA MET A 1 34.40 -14.70 -20.15
C MET A 1 33.91 -13.56 -19.27
N THR A 2 32.82 -12.88 -19.65
CA THR A 2 32.27 -11.78 -18.84
C THR A 2 30.77 -11.98 -18.77
N SER A 3 30.31 -12.56 -17.67
CA SER A 3 28.90 -12.83 -17.40
C SER A 3 28.26 -11.55 -16.86
N VAL A 4 27.44 -10.88 -17.67
CA VAL A 4 26.61 -9.76 -17.21
C VAL A 4 25.44 -10.35 -16.43
N ARG A 5 25.36 -10.03 -15.14
CA ARG A 5 24.22 -10.46 -14.31
C ARG A 5 23.01 -9.60 -14.67
N SER A 6 22.04 -10.24 -15.33
CA SER A 6 20.74 -9.66 -15.67
C SER A 6 20.02 -9.23 -14.39
N LEU A 7 19.85 -7.93 -14.19
CA LEU A 7 18.97 -7.33 -13.18
C LEU A 7 17.53 -7.44 -13.71
N GLY A 8 16.96 -8.64 -13.65
CA GLY A 8 15.61 -8.92 -14.10
C GLY A 8 14.75 -9.41 -12.95
N ASP A 9 14.34 -8.51 -12.08
CA ASP A 9 13.14 -8.70 -11.26
C ASP A 9 12.44 -7.34 -11.21
N VAL A 10 11.70 -7.04 -12.28
CA VAL A 10 10.67 -6.02 -12.21
C VAL A 10 9.61 -6.64 -11.32
N ALA A 11 9.68 -6.34 -10.03
CA ALA A 11 8.64 -6.71 -9.08
C ALA A 11 7.33 -6.18 -9.66
N GLU A 12 6.52 -7.09 -10.19
CA GLU A 12 5.13 -6.81 -10.57
C GLU A 12 4.52 -5.97 -9.45
N PRO A 13 3.86 -4.83 -9.75
CA PRO A 13 3.22 -4.04 -8.71
C PRO A 13 2.26 -4.99 -8.00
N ALA A 14 2.62 -5.36 -6.76
CA ALA A 14 1.93 -6.41 -6.05
C ALA A 14 0.45 -6.08 -6.10
N ALA A 15 -0.36 -7.00 -6.63
CA ALA A 15 -1.81 -6.83 -6.74
C ALA A 15 -2.50 -6.53 -5.38
N ASP A 16 -1.72 -6.58 -4.30
CA ASP A 16 -2.04 -6.33 -2.91
C ASP A 16 -1.86 -4.88 -2.42
N ASP A 17 -1.46 -3.91 -3.26
CA ASP A 17 -1.30 -2.52 -2.80
C ASP A 17 -2.63 -1.79 -2.54
N ARG A 18 -3.75 -2.51 -2.38
CA ARG A 18 -5.05 -1.93 -2.03
C ARG A 18 -5.26 -1.97 -0.53
N CYS A 19 -5.64 -0.84 0.06
CA CYS A 19 -6.06 -0.85 1.45
C CYS A 19 -7.39 -1.60 1.62
N PRO A 20 -7.53 -2.50 2.61
CA PRO A 20 -8.80 -3.17 2.89
C PRO A 20 -9.86 -2.27 3.54
N CYS A 21 -9.52 -1.03 3.92
CA CYS A 21 -10.39 -0.12 4.67
C CYS A 21 -10.69 1.21 3.97
N CYS A 22 -10.06 1.51 2.83
CA CYS A 22 -10.30 2.75 2.07
C CYS A 22 -9.96 2.54 0.58
N PRO A 23 -10.45 3.39 -0.33
CA PRO A 23 -10.36 3.15 -1.77
C PRO A 23 -8.98 3.46 -2.39
N HIS A 24 -8.03 4.00 -1.64
CA HIS A 24 -6.73 4.40 -2.16
C HIS A 24 -5.62 3.38 -1.86
N PRO A 25 -4.47 3.47 -2.54
CA PRO A 25 -3.37 2.51 -2.36
C PRO A 25 -2.81 2.50 -0.94
N LEU A 26 -2.35 1.33 -0.51
CA LEU A 26 -1.68 1.11 0.78
C LEU A 26 -0.33 1.83 0.83
N SER A 27 0.31 2.07 -0.31
CA SER A 27 1.55 2.85 -0.43
C SER A 27 1.41 4.32 -0.03
N LEU A 28 0.18 4.88 -0.05
CA LEU A 28 -0.08 6.25 0.43
C LEU A 28 -0.19 6.35 1.95
N HIS A 29 -0.11 5.22 2.65
CA HIS A 29 -0.21 5.18 4.10
C HIS A 29 1.17 5.34 4.72
N ASP A 30 1.26 6.15 5.76
CA ASP A 30 2.36 6.03 6.70
C ASP A 30 2.31 4.68 7.45
N VAL A 31 3.38 4.37 8.19
CA VAL A 31 3.52 3.11 8.92
C VAL A 31 2.39 2.89 9.93
N ILE A 32 1.86 3.95 10.53
CA ILE A 32 0.76 3.87 11.50
C ILE A 32 -0.56 3.58 10.80
N ALA A 33 -0.85 4.31 9.72
CA ALA A 33 -2.04 4.09 8.90
C ALA A 33 -2.07 2.67 8.31
N ARG A 34 -0.93 2.12 7.85
CA ARG A 34 -0.84 0.71 7.40
C ARG A 34 -1.23 -0.25 8.52
N ARG A 35 -0.62 -0.12 9.70
CA ARG A 35 -0.89 -1.02 10.84
C ARG A 35 -2.35 -0.94 11.30
N PHE A 36 -2.90 0.28 11.35
CA PHE A 36 -4.29 0.48 11.73
C PHE A 36 -5.26 -0.20 10.76
N CYS A 37 -5.08 -0.02 9.45
CA CYS A 37 -6.03 -0.56 8.47
C CYS A 37 -5.89 -2.09 8.34
N LEU A 38 -4.68 -2.65 8.49
CA LEU A 38 -4.49 -4.11 8.60
C LEU A 38 -5.14 -4.71 9.86
N ALA A 39 -4.96 -4.09 11.03
CA ALA A 39 -5.60 -4.56 12.27
C ALA A 39 -7.13 -4.42 12.22
N THR A 40 -7.62 -3.38 11.53
CA THR A 40 -9.05 -3.14 11.32
C THR A 40 -9.67 -4.23 10.46
N ALA A 41 -9.02 -4.57 9.35
CA ALA A 41 -9.43 -5.67 8.48
C ALA A 41 -9.35 -7.04 9.18
N ALA A 42 -8.24 -7.34 9.86
CA ALA A 42 -8.06 -8.60 10.58
C ALA A 42 -9.10 -8.81 11.70
N GLY A 43 -9.50 -7.73 12.37
CA GLY A 43 -10.53 -7.76 13.40
C GLY A 43 -11.97 -7.65 12.88
N SER A 44 -12.19 -7.58 11.56
CA SER A 44 -13.52 -7.38 10.95
C SER A 44 -14.29 -6.20 11.52
N PHE A 45 -13.60 -5.10 11.81
CA PHE A 45 -14.21 -3.91 12.39
C PHE A 45 -14.81 -3.02 11.29
N SER A 46 -16.02 -2.51 11.49
CA SER A 46 -16.74 -1.65 10.52
C SER A 46 -16.34 -0.17 10.56
N ARG A 47 -15.15 0.18 11.08
CA ARG A 47 -14.67 1.56 11.18
C ARG A 47 -13.86 1.95 9.93
N GLY A 48 -13.94 3.22 9.52
CA GLY A 48 -13.17 3.76 8.39
C GLY A 48 -11.66 3.87 8.67
N CYS A 49 -10.84 3.86 7.62
CA CYS A 49 -9.39 4.07 7.71
C CYS A 49 -9.09 5.53 8.17
N THR A 50 -8.02 5.74 8.95
CA THR A 50 -7.68 7.05 9.57
C THR A 50 -6.98 8.03 8.63
N CYS A 51 -7.02 7.79 7.32
CA CYS A 51 -6.28 8.57 6.34
C CYS A 51 -6.78 10.01 6.34
N ALA A 52 -5.88 10.96 6.58
CA ALA A 52 -6.13 12.35 6.25
C ALA A 52 -6.15 12.42 4.71
N THR A 53 -7.33 12.61 4.13
CA THR A 53 -7.53 12.75 2.69
C THR A 53 -6.56 13.80 2.15
N LYS A 54 -5.41 13.41 1.62
CA LYS A 54 -4.69 14.25 0.68
C LYS A 54 -5.03 13.69 -0.70
N PRO A 55 -6.04 14.26 -1.39
CA PRO A 55 -6.11 14.06 -2.82
C PRO A 55 -4.78 14.53 -3.42
N GLU A 56 -4.34 13.79 -4.41
CA GLU A 56 -3.25 14.14 -5.32
C GLU A 56 -3.14 15.67 -5.52
N THR A 57 -2.06 16.27 -5.05
CA THR A 57 -1.66 17.58 -5.55
C THR A 57 -0.66 17.30 -6.64
N THR A 58 -1.17 17.23 -7.87
CA THR A 58 -0.37 17.41 -9.08
C THR A 58 0.13 18.85 -9.08
N GLU A 59 1.45 19.03 -8.94
CA GLU A 59 2.18 20.21 -9.44
C GLU A 59 3.35 19.74 -10.31
#